data_AF-A0A5C9EZ50-F1
#
_entry.id   AF-A0A5C9EZ50-F1
#
_cell.length_a   1.000
_cell.length_b   1.000
_cell.length_c   1.000
_cell.angle_alpha   90.00
_cell.angle_beta   90.00
_cell.angle_gamma   90.00
#
_symmetry.space_group_name_H-M   'P 1'
#
loop_
_entity.id
_entity.type
_entity.pdbx_description
1 polymer ?
#
loop_
_entity_poly.entity_id
_entity_poly.type
_entity_poly.pdbx_seq_one_letter_code
_entity_poly.pdbx_strand_id
1 'polypeptide(L)'
;MSTIHGNQYILPLFMKEGTQIPFLQDDDELTFAFHLLAKDLESNHKILSFSRLLWPLLSIPGVISTHIILDGVKIFSKKGKFTNPPRQPLIGHILRNIDNRSHIEQLERIIDVLSYKDQEAEELSKDEESEYQAFEIQSLVNPEFLSTLDMLISQLQYAPIEGYMPLDTSLTTEQALDLSEKYRGIIDTLKGNAQRWKSQVGLIGEKVDKWLIDLNVELKDVESRYKSQIKKTSQAIDGEQVKEKLELEEDKIEQWKLNEKKRLIDNLATKFTTLDQHFEEILKKNRFYSNADVLKRKSFENLIPSIEAQFSFLDENISHLKSDISEIKQNFDEIKQQASKIDLEAQNKLKDIKENLDEKLLTRDQKISKFESEKEQKIQEISQKKQKIEDLFNQIKKIIFQKKQDCLKEAEDLKKWSLEDNEKELFAKPIQWIYMPFYAMFIEDEDMMEEYMKIVFPGYVLVNSKDSSGLYKEASEALVGLRDFINEKIEDDMRIRSNFEFASENKNLLNDPTIEKQLQKGLAMLRNKNIIDENIDQAIRADINKYIK
;
A
#
# COMPACT_ATOMS: atom_id res chain seq x y z
N MET A 1 27.17 -33.96 36.50
CA MET A 1 26.33 -33.98 37.71
C MET A 1 26.70 -32.79 38.59
N SER A 2 25.95 -31.70 38.53
CA SER A 2 26.01 -30.66 39.55
C SER A 2 25.14 -31.11 40.71
N THR A 3 25.74 -31.57 41.79
CA THR A 3 24.97 -31.86 43.00
C THR A 3 24.51 -30.54 43.60
N ILE A 4 23.27 -30.16 43.30
CA ILE A 4 22.63 -29.00 43.91
C ILE A 4 22.46 -29.35 45.39
N HIS A 5 22.95 -28.48 46.27
CA HIS A 5 22.90 -28.68 47.72
C HIS A 5 22.31 -27.45 48.39
N GLY A 6 21.68 -27.66 49.55
CA GLY A 6 21.08 -26.61 50.37
C GLY A 6 19.70 -26.17 49.89
N ASN A 7 19.27 -25.02 50.39
CA ASN A 7 17.95 -24.49 50.11
C ASN A 7 17.86 -23.96 48.68
N GLN A 8 16.76 -24.28 48.00
CA GLN A 8 16.42 -23.80 46.67
C GLN A 8 15.04 -23.18 46.69
N TYR A 9 14.72 -22.41 45.65
CA TYR A 9 13.36 -21.91 45.45
C TYR A 9 12.51 -23.00 44.81
N ILE A 10 11.52 -23.49 45.55
CA ILE A 10 10.65 -24.60 45.16
C ILE A 10 9.21 -24.07 45.04
N LEU A 11 8.54 -24.40 43.93
CA LEU A 11 7.12 -24.11 43.73
C LEU A 11 6.26 -25.04 44.60
N PRO A 12 5.04 -24.65 44.97
CA PRO A 12 4.17 -25.54 45.74
C PRO A 12 3.66 -26.72 44.91
N LEU A 13 3.60 -27.93 45.50
CA LEU A 13 2.98 -29.10 44.85
C LEU A 13 1.47 -29.16 45.13
N PHE A 14 1.08 -29.47 46.38
CA PHE A 14 -0.32 -29.61 46.76
C PHE A 14 -0.81 -28.40 47.54
N MET A 15 -1.70 -27.63 46.93
CA MET A 15 -2.32 -26.45 47.51
C MET A 15 -3.76 -26.76 47.94
N LYS A 16 -4.29 -26.00 48.90
CA LYS A 16 -5.71 -26.08 49.24
C LYS A 16 -6.52 -25.19 48.30
N GLU A 17 -7.57 -25.75 47.72
CA GLU A 17 -8.50 -25.02 46.84
C GLU A 17 -9.02 -23.74 47.53
N GLY A 18 -9.05 -22.63 46.80
CA GLY A 18 -9.52 -21.33 47.28
C GLY A 18 -8.53 -20.54 48.15
N THR A 19 -7.39 -21.12 48.57
CA THR A 19 -6.39 -20.40 49.38
C THR A 19 -5.02 -20.29 48.74
N GLN A 20 -4.69 -21.13 47.74
CA GLN A 20 -3.38 -21.18 47.06
C GLN A 20 -2.17 -21.42 47.99
N ILE A 21 -2.40 -21.71 49.28
CA ILE A 21 -1.33 -22.00 50.25
C ILE A 21 -0.98 -23.49 50.17
N PRO A 22 0.32 -23.85 50.24
CA PRO A 22 0.76 -25.24 50.42
C PRO A 22 0.05 -25.91 51.58
N PHE A 23 -0.55 -27.07 51.32
CA PHE A 23 -1.48 -27.71 52.25
C PHE A 23 -0.99 -29.06 52.76
N LEU A 24 -0.29 -29.81 51.93
CA LEU A 24 0.35 -31.09 52.28
C LEU A 24 1.87 -30.92 52.26
N GLN A 25 2.54 -31.60 53.18
CA GLN A 25 3.99 -31.57 53.38
C GLN A 25 4.47 -32.92 53.95
N ASP A 26 5.69 -33.31 53.62
CA ASP A 26 6.36 -34.51 54.13
C ASP A 26 5.53 -35.80 53.92
N ASP A 27 5.17 -36.51 54.99
CA ASP A 27 4.54 -37.83 54.94
C ASP A 27 3.14 -37.80 54.29
N ASP A 28 2.37 -36.74 54.51
CA ASP A 28 0.99 -36.66 53.99
C ASP A 28 0.95 -36.29 52.50
N GLU A 29 1.87 -35.45 52.04
CA GLU A 29 2.12 -35.20 50.61
C GLU A 29 2.54 -36.49 49.91
N LEU A 30 3.50 -37.22 50.48
CA LEU A 30 4.01 -38.48 49.94
C LEU A 30 2.89 -39.52 49.79
N THR A 31 2.09 -39.70 50.83
CA THR A 31 0.99 -40.68 50.84
C THR A 31 -0.09 -40.30 49.83
N PHE A 32 -0.41 -39.01 49.73
CA PHE A 32 -1.40 -38.52 48.76
C PHE A 32 -0.92 -38.71 47.32
N ALA A 33 0.34 -38.36 47.03
CA ALA A 33 0.93 -38.58 45.71
C ALA A 33 0.97 -40.06 45.33
N PHE A 34 1.36 -40.94 46.26
CA PHE A 34 1.37 -42.38 46.03
C PHE A 34 -0.02 -42.90 45.65
N HIS A 35 -1.06 -42.50 46.41
CA HIS A 35 -2.44 -42.86 46.10
C HIS A 35 -2.86 -42.38 44.70
N LEU A 36 -2.58 -41.11 44.36
CA LEU A 36 -2.97 -40.56 43.05
C LEU A 36 -2.35 -41.31 41.86
N LEU A 37 -1.14 -41.84 42.04
CA LEU A 37 -0.43 -42.62 41.01
C LEU A 37 -0.88 -44.09 40.99
N ALA A 38 -1.19 -44.66 42.15
CA ALA A 38 -1.50 -46.09 42.31
C ALA A 38 -2.98 -46.46 42.12
N LYS A 39 -3.92 -45.53 42.35
CA LYS A 39 -5.38 -45.81 42.40
C LYS A 39 -5.96 -46.45 41.13
N ASP A 40 -5.34 -46.20 39.97
CA ASP A 40 -5.77 -46.70 38.65
C ASP A 40 -4.80 -47.77 38.12
N LEU A 41 -4.15 -48.54 38.99
CA LEU A 41 -3.29 -49.65 38.60
C LEU A 41 -4.03 -50.99 38.64
N GLU A 42 -3.91 -51.74 37.56
CA GLU A 42 -4.49 -53.08 37.43
C GLU A 42 -3.67 -54.14 38.18
N SER A 43 -4.13 -55.39 38.16
CA SER A 43 -3.48 -56.49 38.87
C SER A 43 -2.15 -56.93 38.25
N ASN A 44 -2.01 -56.80 36.93
CA ASN A 44 -0.84 -57.10 36.09
C ASN A 44 0.21 -55.96 36.08
N HIS A 45 -0.09 -54.81 36.69
CA HIS A 45 0.86 -53.70 36.76
C HIS A 45 1.81 -53.85 37.94
N LYS A 46 3.10 -53.61 37.69
CA LYS A 46 4.17 -53.60 38.69
C LYS A 46 4.86 -52.24 38.74
N ILE A 47 5.08 -51.72 39.95
CA ILE A 47 5.78 -50.44 40.12
C ILE A 47 7.29 -50.70 40.10
N LEU A 48 8.00 -50.09 39.14
CA LEU A 48 9.44 -50.15 39.00
C LEU A 48 10.13 -49.10 39.87
N SER A 49 9.63 -47.87 39.84
CA SER A 49 10.14 -46.78 40.66
C SER A 49 9.04 -45.79 41.06
N PHE A 50 9.21 -45.18 42.23
CA PHE A 50 8.35 -44.10 42.73
C PHE A 50 9.22 -43.05 43.39
N SER A 51 9.21 -41.83 42.84
CA SER A 51 10.20 -40.80 43.22
C SER A 51 9.62 -39.40 43.22
N ARG A 52 10.15 -38.56 44.13
CA ARG A 52 9.85 -37.13 44.21
C ARG A 52 10.92 -36.37 43.41
N LEU A 53 10.51 -35.75 42.31
CA LEU A 53 11.41 -35.12 41.34
C LEU A 53 11.27 -33.59 41.35
N LEU A 54 12.31 -32.89 40.88
CA LEU A 54 12.30 -31.44 40.68
C LEU A 54 12.58 -31.12 39.21
N TRP A 55 11.67 -30.37 38.60
CA TRP A 55 11.85 -29.82 37.26
C TRP A 55 12.64 -28.50 37.34
N PRO A 56 13.85 -28.41 36.76
CA PRO A 56 14.64 -27.20 36.78
C PRO A 56 14.09 -26.15 35.79
N LEU A 57 13.74 -24.98 36.29
CA LEU A 57 13.31 -23.82 35.50
C LEU A 57 14.22 -22.63 35.81
N LEU A 58 14.67 -21.92 34.79
CA LEU A 58 15.57 -20.79 34.93
C LEU A 58 14.86 -19.50 34.56
N SER A 59 14.74 -18.60 35.53
CA SER A 59 14.36 -17.21 35.29
C SER A 59 15.60 -16.41 34.87
N ILE A 60 15.50 -15.71 33.75
CA ILE A 60 16.57 -14.88 33.19
C ILE A 60 15.95 -13.64 32.53
N PRO A 61 16.60 -12.46 32.51
CA PRO A 61 15.91 -11.25 32.11
C PRO A 61 15.62 -11.28 30.61
N GLY A 62 14.41 -10.92 30.24
CA GLY A 62 13.90 -10.82 28.87
C GLY A 62 14.15 -9.43 28.31
N VAL A 63 13.10 -8.77 27.83
CA VAL A 63 13.17 -7.36 27.41
C VAL A 63 13.06 -6.44 28.62
N ILE A 64 12.98 -5.12 28.41
CA ILE A 64 12.89 -4.14 29.50
C ILE A 64 11.72 -4.51 30.43
N SER A 65 12.04 -4.69 31.72
CA SER A 65 11.10 -5.02 32.78
C SER A 65 10.35 -6.35 32.57
N THR A 66 10.99 -7.32 31.94
CA THR A 66 10.46 -8.69 31.86
C THR A 66 11.53 -9.74 32.12
N HIS A 67 11.11 -10.94 32.53
CA HIS A 67 11.93 -12.16 32.57
C HIS A 67 11.32 -13.23 31.66
N ILE A 68 12.16 -14.00 30.99
CA ILE A 68 11.74 -15.25 30.33
C ILE A 68 12.04 -16.43 31.26
N ILE A 69 11.22 -17.47 31.16
CA ILE A 69 11.47 -18.74 31.86
C ILE A 69 11.94 -19.76 30.83
N LEU A 70 13.11 -20.35 31.11
CA LEU A 70 13.71 -21.41 30.32
C LEU A 70 13.59 -22.74 31.05
N ASP A 71 13.10 -23.78 30.39
CA ASP A 71 13.09 -25.12 30.97
C ASP A 71 14.45 -25.81 30.79
N GLY A 72 15.02 -26.29 31.89
CA GLY A 72 16.35 -26.91 31.90
C GLY A 72 16.40 -28.26 31.17
N VAL A 73 15.25 -28.88 30.94
CA VAL A 73 15.13 -30.21 30.30
C VAL A 73 15.07 -30.12 28.77
N LYS A 74 14.82 -28.92 28.20
CA LYS A 74 14.66 -28.65 26.75
C LYS A 74 13.43 -29.31 26.11
N ILE A 75 12.35 -29.43 26.87
CA ILE A 75 11.06 -29.94 26.40
C ILE A 75 10.26 -28.84 25.70
N PHE A 76 10.36 -27.59 26.14
CA PHE A 76 9.71 -26.48 25.47
C PHE A 76 10.61 -25.84 24.41
N SER A 77 9.99 -25.29 23.37
CA SER A 77 10.68 -24.47 22.39
C SER A 77 9.70 -23.53 21.70
N LYS A 78 10.14 -22.32 21.40
CA LYS A 78 9.40 -21.40 20.54
C LYS A 78 9.98 -21.41 19.14
N LYS A 79 9.29 -22.09 18.22
CA LYS A 79 9.52 -22.00 16.78
C LYS A 79 8.58 -20.98 16.14
N GLY A 80 9.05 -20.27 15.14
CA GLY A 80 8.24 -19.28 14.45
C GLY A 80 8.94 -18.66 13.25
N LYS A 81 8.23 -17.74 12.62
CA LYS A 81 8.74 -16.90 11.55
C LYS A 81 8.25 -15.47 11.77
N PHE A 82 9.03 -14.48 11.36
CA PHE A 82 8.64 -13.09 11.43
C PHE A 82 8.89 -12.34 10.13
N THR A 83 8.13 -11.27 9.93
CA THR A 83 8.12 -10.47 8.72
C THR A 83 9.42 -9.69 8.54
N ASN A 84 10.04 -9.80 7.35
CA ASN A 84 11.28 -9.15 6.97
C ASN A 84 11.05 -8.15 5.81
N PRO A 85 11.48 -6.88 5.93
CA PRO A 85 11.37 -5.90 4.85
C PRO A 85 12.35 -6.19 3.72
N PRO A 86 11.97 -5.92 2.46
CA PRO A 86 12.88 -6.03 1.34
C PRO A 86 14.10 -5.11 1.52
N ARG A 87 15.24 -5.52 0.96
CA ARG A 87 16.48 -4.76 0.99
C ARG A 87 16.26 -3.36 0.38
N GLN A 88 16.59 -2.30 1.12
CA GLN A 88 16.50 -0.92 0.63
C GLN A 88 17.18 -0.68 -0.73
N PRO A 89 18.37 -1.27 -1.01
CA PRO A 89 18.99 -1.19 -2.33
C PRO A 89 18.11 -1.70 -3.48
N LEU A 90 17.25 -2.69 -3.25
CA LEU A 90 16.36 -3.24 -4.29
C LEU A 90 15.32 -2.18 -4.72
N ILE A 91 14.65 -1.55 -3.75
CA ILE A 91 13.71 -0.45 -4.01
C ILE A 91 14.45 0.74 -4.64
N GLY A 92 15.63 1.07 -4.11
CA GLY A 92 16.49 2.12 -4.66
C GLY A 92 16.90 1.87 -6.11
N HIS A 93 17.21 0.62 -6.48
CA HIS A 93 17.54 0.22 -7.84
C HIS A 93 16.33 0.38 -8.77
N ILE A 94 15.14 -0.06 -8.35
CA ILE A 94 13.90 0.12 -9.15
C ILE A 94 13.63 1.60 -9.43
N LEU A 95 13.83 2.47 -8.44
CA LEU A 95 13.63 3.92 -8.57
C LEU A 95 14.72 4.64 -9.37
N ARG A 96 15.89 4.02 -9.56
CA ARG A 96 17.02 4.59 -10.34
C ARG A 96 17.03 4.12 -11.79
N ASN A 97 16.44 2.96 -12.08
CA ASN A 97 16.47 2.36 -13.41
C ASN A 97 15.41 3.00 -14.32
N ILE A 98 15.69 4.25 -14.72
CA ILE A 98 14.81 5.12 -15.52
C ILE A 98 14.88 4.74 -17.01
N ASP A 99 15.98 4.14 -17.46
CA ASP A 99 16.31 4.03 -18.89
C ASP A 99 15.40 3.08 -19.70
N ASN A 100 14.53 2.30 -19.04
CA ASN A 100 13.65 1.33 -19.70
C ASN A 100 12.20 1.30 -19.19
N ARG A 101 11.77 2.20 -18.27
CA ARG A 101 10.45 2.11 -17.64
C ARG A 101 9.79 3.45 -17.37
N SER A 102 8.46 3.47 -17.46
CA SER A 102 7.66 4.60 -16.99
C SER A 102 7.60 4.66 -15.46
N HIS A 103 7.32 5.84 -14.90
CA HIS A 103 7.15 6.00 -13.44
C HIS A 103 6.04 5.09 -12.88
N ILE A 104 4.99 4.86 -13.67
CA ILE A 104 3.87 3.97 -13.31
C ILE A 104 4.38 2.52 -13.20
N GLU A 105 5.12 2.03 -14.18
CA GLU A 105 5.70 0.67 -14.16
C GLU A 105 6.70 0.48 -13.02
N GLN A 106 7.44 1.53 -12.65
CA GLN A 106 8.32 1.50 -11.48
C GLN A 106 7.53 1.30 -10.19
N LEU A 107 6.41 2.03 -10.01
CA LEU A 107 5.56 1.89 -8.84
C LEU A 107 4.82 0.54 -8.80
N GLU A 108 4.33 0.05 -9.94
CA GLU A 108 3.71 -1.27 -10.07
C GLU A 108 4.71 -2.37 -9.67
N ARG A 109 5.96 -2.31 -10.15
CA ARG A 109 7.00 -3.27 -9.72
C ARG A 109 7.36 -3.15 -8.24
N ILE A 110 7.33 -1.94 -7.67
CA ILE A 110 7.53 -1.77 -6.23
C ILE A 110 6.38 -2.45 -5.47
N ILE A 111 5.13 -2.30 -5.92
CA ILE A 111 3.99 -3.01 -5.32
C ILE A 111 4.22 -4.52 -5.38
N ASP A 112 4.68 -5.06 -6.50
CA ASP A 112 4.98 -6.50 -6.63
C ASP A 112 6.05 -6.96 -5.63
N VAL A 113 7.14 -6.20 -5.48
CA VAL A 113 8.21 -6.52 -4.51
C VAL A 113 7.71 -6.42 -3.06
N LEU A 114 6.90 -5.41 -2.73
CA LEU A 114 6.38 -5.23 -1.37
C LEU A 114 5.26 -6.23 -1.03
N SER A 115 4.58 -6.74 -2.06
CA SER A 115 3.49 -7.72 -1.94
C SER A 115 3.95 -9.15 -2.23
N TYR A 116 5.23 -9.36 -2.49
CA TYR A 116 5.78 -10.67 -2.78
C TYR A 116 5.46 -11.60 -1.62
N LYS A 117 4.89 -12.75 -1.98
CA LYS A 117 4.63 -13.86 -1.07
C LYS A 117 5.52 -15.01 -1.48
N ASP A 118 6.35 -15.48 -0.56
CA ASP A 118 7.10 -16.71 -0.75
C ASP A 118 6.10 -17.88 -0.80
N GLN A 119 5.62 -18.24 -1.99
CA GLN A 119 4.67 -19.34 -2.19
C GLN A 119 5.35 -20.72 -2.20
N GLU A 120 6.67 -20.77 -2.44
CA GLU A 120 7.46 -22.01 -2.55
C GLU A 120 8.36 -22.29 -1.34
N ALA A 121 8.47 -21.36 -0.38
CA ALA A 121 9.28 -21.54 0.83
C ALA A 121 8.42 -22.04 2.03
N GLU A 122 7.80 -23.22 1.90
CA GLU A 122 7.37 -23.99 3.08
C GLU A 122 8.58 -24.57 3.84
N GLU A 123 9.74 -24.65 3.20
CA GLU A 123 11.01 -24.99 3.85
C GLU A 123 11.75 -23.72 4.32
N LEU A 124 11.57 -23.39 5.60
CA LEU A 124 12.39 -22.51 6.45
C LEU A 124 13.66 -21.90 5.78
N SER A 125 13.51 -20.91 4.90
CA SER A 125 14.65 -20.25 4.28
C SER A 125 15.39 -19.39 5.30
N LYS A 126 16.70 -19.62 5.44
CA LYS A 126 17.61 -18.88 6.34
C LYS A 126 18.19 -17.61 5.71
N ASP A 127 17.90 -17.35 4.44
CA ASP A 127 18.48 -16.23 3.71
C ASP A 127 17.76 -14.91 3.97
N GLU A 128 18.54 -13.83 4.06
CA GLU A 128 18.05 -12.45 4.26
C GLU A 128 17.11 -11.94 3.15
N GLU A 129 16.97 -12.69 2.05
CA GLU A 129 16.16 -12.33 0.89
C GLU A 129 14.71 -12.82 0.98
N SER A 130 14.37 -13.69 1.94
CA SER A 130 13.00 -14.16 2.13
C SER A 130 12.11 -13.11 2.82
N GLU A 131 10.81 -13.17 2.50
CA GLU A 131 9.75 -12.41 3.18
C GLU A 131 9.70 -12.71 4.69
N TYR A 132 10.05 -13.94 5.08
CA TYR A 132 10.02 -14.38 6.46
C TYR A 132 11.38 -14.88 6.93
N GLN A 133 11.76 -14.49 8.14
CA GLN A 133 12.92 -15.07 8.82
C GLN A 133 12.45 -16.08 9.86
N ALA A 134 12.88 -17.33 9.70
CA ALA A 134 12.61 -18.38 10.67
C ALA A 134 13.47 -18.22 11.93
N PHE A 135 12.91 -18.58 13.09
CA PHE A 135 13.64 -18.61 14.34
C PHE A 135 13.16 -19.74 15.26
N GLU A 136 14.05 -20.13 16.16
CA GLU A 136 13.79 -21.07 17.23
C GLU A 136 14.47 -20.59 18.51
N ILE A 137 13.72 -20.50 19.61
CA ILE A 137 14.27 -20.26 20.96
C ILE A 137 13.99 -21.53 21.75
N GLN A 138 15.01 -22.36 21.87
CA GLN A 138 14.94 -23.60 22.66
C GLN A 138 14.74 -23.26 24.14
N SER A 139 14.17 -24.21 24.87
CA SER A 139 13.81 -24.11 26.28
C SER A 139 12.75 -23.05 26.63
N LEU A 140 12.28 -22.23 25.69
CA LEU A 140 11.39 -21.12 26.03
C LEU A 140 9.99 -21.65 26.37
N VAL A 141 9.57 -21.42 27.61
CA VAL A 141 8.26 -21.83 28.12
C VAL A 141 7.12 -21.10 27.41
N ASN A 142 6.08 -21.85 27.03
CA ASN A 142 4.92 -21.30 26.33
C ASN A 142 4.02 -20.43 27.25
N PRO A 143 3.20 -19.51 26.70
CA PRO A 143 2.43 -18.56 27.51
C PRO A 143 1.40 -19.21 28.43
N GLU A 144 0.81 -20.34 28.01
CA GLU A 144 -0.19 -21.08 28.79
C GLU A 144 0.43 -21.67 30.07
N PHE A 145 1.59 -22.30 29.92
CA PHE A 145 2.36 -22.82 31.04
C PHE A 145 2.95 -21.67 31.87
N LEU A 146 3.41 -20.60 31.23
CA LEU A 146 3.96 -19.42 31.90
C LEU A 146 2.92 -18.75 32.82
N SER A 147 1.66 -18.66 32.40
CA SER A 147 0.55 -18.18 33.23
C SER A 147 0.34 -19.07 34.46
N THR A 148 0.54 -20.38 34.32
CA THR A 148 0.46 -21.32 35.43
C THR A 148 1.61 -21.10 36.40
N LEU A 149 2.83 -20.96 35.88
CA LEU A 149 4.00 -20.64 36.69
C LEU A 149 3.85 -19.33 37.44
N ASP A 150 3.34 -18.26 36.81
CA ASP A 150 3.19 -16.94 37.46
C ASP A 150 2.28 -17.00 38.69
N MET A 151 1.21 -17.80 38.62
CA MET A 151 0.34 -18.09 39.75
C MET A 151 1.14 -18.78 40.88
N LEU A 152 1.90 -19.83 40.55
CA LEU A 152 2.66 -20.63 41.52
C LEU A 152 3.85 -19.87 42.12
N ILE A 153 4.51 -19.00 41.35
CA ILE A 153 5.67 -18.19 41.78
C ILE A 153 5.30 -17.27 42.95
N SER A 154 4.04 -16.87 43.07
CA SER A 154 3.58 -16.06 44.21
C SER A 154 3.67 -16.80 45.55
N GLN A 155 3.83 -18.13 45.51
CA GLN A 155 3.90 -19.05 46.65
C GLN A 155 5.25 -19.76 46.73
N LEU A 156 6.27 -19.23 46.04
CA LEU A 156 7.62 -19.77 45.99
C LEU A 156 8.21 -19.86 47.40
N GLN A 157 8.79 -21.01 47.75
CA GLN A 157 9.39 -21.24 49.06
C GLN A 157 10.90 -21.48 48.93
N TYR A 158 11.69 -20.85 49.79
CA TYR A 158 13.12 -21.14 49.90
C TYR A 158 13.36 -22.28 50.90
N ALA A 159 13.36 -23.51 50.40
CA ALA A 159 13.31 -24.74 51.20
C ALA A 159 14.43 -25.72 50.82
N PRO A 160 14.88 -26.59 51.74
CA PRO A 160 15.85 -27.63 51.42
C PRO A 160 15.27 -28.60 50.39
N ILE A 161 16.10 -29.02 49.43
CA ILE A 161 15.72 -30.05 48.44
C ILE A 161 16.03 -31.47 48.95
N GLU A 162 16.23 -31.64 50.26
CA GLU A 162 16.41 -32.96 50.85
C GLU A 162 15.17 -33.84 50.59
N GLY A 163 15.40 -35.05 50.08
CA GLY A 163 14.32 -35.96 49.69
C GLY A 163 13.82 -35.81 48.24
N TYR A 164 14.31 -34.80 47.51
CA TYR A 164 14.04 -34.65 46.08
C TYR A 164 15.20 -35.12 45.20
N MET A 165 14.90 -35.44 43.94
CA MET A 165 15.91 -35.58 42.88
C MET A 165 15.63 -34.59 41.74
N PRO A 166 16.51 -33.61 41.48
CA PRO A 166 16.36 -32.76 40.31
C PRO A 166 16.62 -33.54 39.03
N LEU A 167 15.79 -33.29 38.01
CA LEU A 167 16.11 -33.72 36.64
C LEU A 167 17.41 -33.04 36.20
N ASP A 168 18.22 -33.76 35.41
CA ASP A 168 19.45 -33.18 34.90
C ASP A 168 19.13 -32.03 33.94
N THR A 169 19.70 -30.86 34.23
CA THR A 169 19.63 -29.71 33.34
C THR A 169 20.61 -29.89 32.18
N SER A 170 20.08 -29.80 30.97
CA SER A 170 20.87 -29.72 29.74
C SER A 170 21.26 -28.27 29.39
N LEU A 171 20.81 -27.31 30.20
CA LEU A 171 21.00 -25.87 30.01
C LEU A 171 22.05 -25.34 30.99
N THR A 172 23.13 -24.80 30.46
CA THR A 172 24.13 -24.05 31.24
C THR A 172 23.74 -22.58 31.36
N THR A 173 24.29 -21.85 32.34
CA THR A 173 24.06 -20.41 32.47
C THR A 173 24.50 -19.62 31.23
N GLU A 174 25.60 -20.01 30.58
CA GLU A 174 26.06 -19.39 29.33
C GLU A 174 25.06 -19.62 28.20
N GLN A 175 24.59 -20.85 28.01
CA GLN A 175 23.56 -21.15 27.02
C GLN A 175 22.24 -20.40 27.29
N ALA A 176 21.88 -20.23 28.55
CA ALA A 176 20.70 -19.45 28.93
C ALA A 176 20.86 -17.97 28.58
N LEU A 177 22.04 -17.39 28.81
CA LEU A 177 22.36 -16.02 28.42
C LEU A 177 22.28 -15.85 26.91
N ASP A 178 22.84 -16.78 26.13
CA ASP A 178 22.75 -16.77 24.66
C ASP A 178 21.28 -16.83 24.18
N LEU A 179 20.44 -17.65 24.84
CA LEU A 179 19.01 -17.73 24.54
C LEU A 179 18.25 -16.45 24.89
N SER A 180 18.59 -15.81 26.02
CA SER A 180 18.04 -14.51 26.41
C SER A 180 18.44 -13.41 25.43
N GLU A 181 19.71 -13.35 25.02
CA GLU A 181 20.19 -12.41 24.00
C GLU A 181 19.52 -12.66 22.66
N LYS A 182 19.36 -13.93 22.25
CA LYS A 182 18.62 -14.30 21.04
C LYS A 182 17.17 -13.83 21.10
N TYR A 183 16.48 -14.03 22.23
CA TYR A 183 15.12 -13.56 22.46
C TYR A 183 15.00 -12.04 22.30
N ARG A 184 15.88 -11.27 22.95
CA ARG A 184 15.93 -9.81 22.84
C ARG A 184 16.24 -9.37 21.40
N GLY A 185 17.23 -10.00 20.79
CA GLY A 185 17.68 -9.72 19.42
C GLY A 185 16.57 -9.91 18.39
N ILE A 186 15.71 -10.93 18.56
CA ILE A 186 14.55 -11.14 17.69
C ILE A 186 13.53 -9.99 17.86
N ILE A 187 13.22 -9.59 19.10
CA ILE A 187 12.29 -8.47 19.36
C ILE A 187 12.84 -7.15 18.81
N ASP A 188 14.12 -6.90 18.97
CA ASP A 188 14.77 -5.68 18.45
C ASP A 188 14.85 -5.69 16.92
N THR A 189 15.07 -6.86 16.32
CA THR A 189 15.00 -7.04 14.86
C THR A 189 13.60 -6.74 14.35
N LEU A 190 12.54 -7.23 15.01
CA LEU A 190 11.15 -6.94 14.66
C LEU A 190 10.83 -5.43 14.72
N LYS A 191 11.25 -4.75 15.78
CA LYS A 191 11.10 -3.29 15.91
C LYS A 191 11.92 -2.55 14.85
N GLY A 192 13.14 -3.01 14.57
CA GLY A 192 14.00 -2.49 13.51
C GLY A 192 13.39 -2.65 12.13
N ASN A 193 12.79 -3.81 11.86
CA ASN A 193 12.06 -4.13 10.63
C ASN A 193 10.85 -3.21 10.45
N ALA A 194 10.09 -2.94 11.51
CA ALA A 194 8.99 -1.96 11.47
C ALA A 194 9.49 -0.55 11.09
N GLN A 195 10.66 -0.12 11.57
CA GLN A 195 11.27 1.16 11.18
C GLN A 195 11.80 1.13 9.75
N ARG A 196 12.40 0.02 9.31
CA ARG A 196 12.85 -0.18 7.93
C ARG A 196 11.67 -0.12 6.96
N TRP A 197 10.54 -0.75 7.26
CA TRP A 197 9.31 -0.58 6.49
C TRP A 197 8.90 0.89 6.39
N LYS A 198 8.85 1.61 7.52
CA LYS A 198 8.53 3.05 7.54
C LYS A 198 9.47 3.88 6.66
N SER A 199 10.77 3.60 6.67
CA SER A 199 11.75 4.37 5.89
C SER A 199 11.64 4.15 4.37
N GLN A 200 11.14 3.00 3.92
CA GLN A 200 10.83 2.77 2.50
C GLN A 200 9.80 3.76 1.96
N VAL A 201 8.79 4.15 2.77
CA VAL A 201 7.81 5.17 2.35
C VAL A 201 8.48 6.51 2.07
N GLY A 202 9.45 6.91 2.90
CA GLY A 202 10.20 8.15 2.70
C GLY A 202 11.00 8.11 1.41
N LEU A 203 11.74 7.02 1.19
CA LEU A 203 12.58 6.84 0.00
C LEU A 203 11.77 6.86 -1.31
N ILE A 204 10.59 6.22 -1.32
CA ILE A 204 9.68 6.24 -2.48
C ILE A 204 9.02 7.61 -2.62
N GLY A 205 8.57 8.21 -1.50
CA GLY A 205 7.91 9.50 -1.47
C GLY A 205 8.75 10.64 -2.04
N GLU A 206 10.04 10.70 -1.70
CA GLU A 206 10.97 11.70 -2.27
C GLU A 206 11.06 11.65 -3.80
N LYS A 207 10.87 10.48 -4.40
CA LYS A 207 10.86 10.30 -5.86
C LYS A 207 9.51 10.64 -6.46
N VAL A 208 8.43 10.16 -5.85
CA VAL A 208 7.06 10.45 -6.28
C VAL A 208 6.77 11.95 -6.24
N ASP A 209 7.18 12.65 -5.19
CA ASP A 209 6.98 14.09 -5.05
C ASP A 209 7.69 14.86 -6.19
N LYS A 210 8.90 14.43 -6.58
CA LYS A 210 9.61 15.01 -7.75
C LYS A 210 8.83 14.80 -9.04
N TRP A 211 8.34 13.58 -9.28
CA TRP A 211 7.55 13.28 -10.49
C TRP A 211 6.24 14.07 -10.54
N LEU A 212 5.57 14.26 -9.40
CA LEU A 212 4.35 15.06 -9.31
C LEU A 212 4.63 16.55 -9.55
N ILE A 213 5.77 17.07 -9.08
CA ILE A 213 6.22 18.43 -9.39
C ILE A 213 6.47 18.58 -10.89
N ASP A 214 7.21 17.65 -11.50
CA ASP A 214 7.52 17.67 -12.94
C ASP A 214 6.24 17.65 -13.79
N LEU A 215 5.27 16.79 -13.45
CA LEU A 215 3.97 16.74 -14.13
C LEU A 215 3.17 18.04 -13.96
N ASN A 216 3.23 18.70 -12.79
CA ASN A 216 2.58 20.00 -12.59
C ASN A 216 3.24 21.11 -13.42
N VAL A 217 4.56 21.05 -13.62
CA VAL A 217 5.28 21.96 -14.51
C VAL A 217 4.87 21.70 -15.96
N GLU A 218 4.86 20.44 -16.41
CA GLU A 218 4.42 20.05 -17.75
C GLU A 218 2.99 20.52 -18.04
N LEU A 219 2.08 20.41 -17.07
CA LEU A 219 0.70 20.90 -17.19
C LEU A 219 0.67 22.42 -17.43
N LYS A 220 1.40 23.20 -16.63
CA LYS A 220 1.50 24.66 -16.80
C LYS A 220 2.11 25.05 -18.14
N ASP A 221 3.12 24.31 -18.61
CA ASP A 221 3.76 24.56 -19.90
C ASP A 221 2.82 24.27 -21.07
N VAL A 222 2.06 23.17 -21.02
CA VAL A 222 1.02 22.84 -22.00
C VAL A 222 -0.05 23.94 -22.03
N GLU A 223 -0.56 24.34 -20.87
CA GLU A 223 -1.55 25.43 -20.77
C GLU A 223 -1.04 26.73 -21.38
N SER A 224 0.18 27.15 -21.00
CA SER A 224 0.80 28.38 -21.49
C SER A 224 1.04 28.34 -23.00
N ARG A 225 1.57 27.22 -23.51
CA ARG A 225 1.86 27.02 -24.94
C ARG A 225 0.59 27.11 -25.78
N TYR A 226 -0.45 26.36 -25.44
CA TYR A 226 -1.71 26.36 -26.21
C TYR A 226 -2.44 27.69 -26.05
N LYS A 227 -2.44 28.33 -24.86
CA LYS A 227 -2.99 29.68 -24.68
C LYS A 227 -2.30 30.71 -25.57
N SER A 228 -0.97 30.61 -25.72
CA SER A 228 -0.18 31.46 -26.61
C SER A 228 -0.50 31.19 -28.10
N GLN A 229 -0.61 29.93 -28.50
CA GLN A 229 -0.98 29.55 -29.88
C GLN A 229 -2.39 30.03 -30.24
N ILE A 230 -3.37 29.78 -29.38
CA ILE A 230 -4.75 30.25 -29.57
C ILE A 230 -4.79 31.78 -29.67
N LYS A 231 -4.07 32.49 -28.79
CA LYS A 231 -3.99 33.96 -28.84
C LYS A 231 -3.39 34.45 -30.17
N LYS A 232 -2.28 33.87 -30.63
CA LYS A 232 -1.65 34.23 -31.92
C LYS A 232 -2.57 33.97 -33.10
N THR A 233 -3.27 32.83 -33.11
CA THR A 233 -4.23 32.49 -34.18
C THR A 233 -5.46 33.38 -34.15
N SER A 234 -5.96 33.74 -32.97
CA SER A 234 -7.09 34.65 -32.79
C SER A 234 -6.78 36.06 -33.29
N GLN A 235 -5.54 36.52 -33.11
CA GLN A 235 -5.08 37.85 -33.55
C GLN A 235 -4.76 37.95 -35.06
N ALA A 236 -4.77 36.84 -35.80
CA ALA A 236 -4.38 36.85 -37.22
C ALA A 236 -5.43 37.51 -38.13
N ILE A 237 -6.71 37.33 -37.82
CA ILE A 237 -7.87 37.97 -38.44
C ILE A 237 -8.97 38.01 -37.38
N ASP A 238 -9.52 39.19 -37.12
CA ASP A 238 -10.66 39.45 -36.24
C ASP A 238 -11.90 39.77 -37.09
N GLY A 239 -13.11 39.43 -36.63
CA GLY A 239 -14.36 39.83 -37.29
C GLY A 239 -14.50 41.35 -37.45
N GLU A 240 -13.95 42.14 -36.52
CA GLU A 240 -13.93 43.61 -36.62
C GLU A 240 -12.97 44.06 -37.74
N GLN A 241 -11.79 43.46 -37.84
CA GLN A 241 -10.83 43.70 -38.93
C GLN A 241 -11.35 43.24 -40.30
N VAL A 242 -12.14 42.17 -40.35
CA VAL A 242 -12.82 41.73 -41.59
C VAL A 242 -13.83 42.78 -42.01
N LYS A 243 -14.61 43.31 -41.07
CA LYS A 243 -15.60 44.34 -41.35
C LYS A 243 -14.94 45.64 -41.84
N GLU A 244 -13.90 46.13 -41.16
CA GLU A 244 -13.15 47.31 -41.60
C GLU A 244 -12.50 47.12 -42.98
N LYS A 245 -11.91 45.94 -43.25
CA LYS A 245 -11.36 45.65 -44.58
C LYS A 245 -12.43 45.58 -45.66
N LEU A 246 -13.61 45.04 -45.33
CA LEU A 246 -14.72 44.98 -46.26
C LEU A 246 -15.21 46.39 -46.61
N GLU A 247 -15.39 47.26 -45.61
CA GLU A 247 -15.78 48.66 -45.79
C GLU A 247 -14.75 49.43 -46.64
N LEU A 248 -13.45 49.26 -46.37
CA LEU A 248 -12.39 49.91 -47.16
C LEU A 248 -12.32 49.42 -48.61
N GLU A 249 -12.53 48.13 -48.86
CA GLU A 249 -12.55 47.59 -50.22
C GLU A 249 -13.86 47.95 -50.95
N GLU A 250 -14.98 48.07 -50.24
CA GLU A 250 -16.25 48.58 -50.76
C GLU A 250 -16.06 50.03 -51.25
N ASP A 251 -15.48 50.91 -50.43
CA ASP A 251 -15.16 52.29 -50.80
C ASP A 251 -14.24 52.35 -52.05
N LYS A 252 -13.21 51.50 -52.13
CA LYS A 252 -12.31 51.45 -53.29
C LYS A 252 -13.02 50.99 -54.55
N ILE A 253 -13.89 49.99 -54.44
CA ILE A 253 -14.68 49.48 -55.57
C ILE A 253 -15.68 50.53 -56.03
N GLU A 254 -16.30 51.28 -55.11
CA GLU A 254 -17.18 52.40 -55.44
C GLU A 254 -16.42 53.53 -56.14
N GLN A 255 -15.25 53.91 -55.64
CA GLN A 255 -14.40 54.92 -56.28
C GLN A 255 -13.93 54.47 -57.67
N TRP A 256 -13.52 53.20 -57.82
CA TRP A 256 -13.15 52.62 -59.12
C TRP A 256 -14.32 52.66 -60.09
N LYS A 257 -15.50 52.21 -59.67
CA LYS A 257 -16.75 52.23 -60.44
C LYS A 257 -17.09 53.64 -60.90
N LEU A 258 -16.97 54.63 -60.02
CA LEU A 258 -17.26 56.02 -60.31
C LEU A 258 -16.25 56.62 -61.30
N ASN A 259 -14.97 56.31 -61.15
CA ASN A 259 -13.90 56.77 -62.06
C ASN A 259 -14.05 56.15 -63.46
N GLU A 260 -14.35 54.86 -63.56
CA GLU A 260 -14.50 54.19 -64.85
C GLU A 260 -15.74 54.70 -65.60
N LYS A 261 -16.86 54.93 -64.89
CA LYS A 261 -18.05 55.57 -65.47
C LYS A 261 -17.79 57.02 -65.89
N LYS A 262 -17.02 57.79 -65.12
CA LYS A 262 -16.57 59.13 -65.53
C LYS A 262 -15.75 59.09 -66.82
N ARG A 263 -14.83 58.13 -66.96
CA ARG A 263 -14.06 57.94 -68.20
C ARG A 263 -14.95 57.69 -69.42
N LEU A 264 -16.03 56.91 -69.24
CA LEU A 264 -17.02 56.69 -70.31
C LEU A 264 -17.78 57.99 -70.65
N ILE A 265 -18.16 58.77 -69.64
CA ILE A 265 -18.84 60.07 -69.83
C ILE A 265 -17.92 61.08 -70.51
N ASP A 266 -16.64 61.16 -70.12
CA ASP A 266 -15.66 62.05 -70.74
C ASP A 266 -15.45 61.69 -72.22
N ASN A 267 -15.43 60.40 -72.55
CA ASN A 267 -15.37 59.94 -73.95
C ASN A 267 -16.63 60.34 -74.75
N LEU A 268 -17.82 60.33 -74.12
CA LEU A 268 -19.04 60.85 -74.77
C LEU A 268 -19.00 62.38 -74.91
N ALA A 269 -18.50 63.09 -73.89
CA ALA A 269 -18.42 64.54 -73.87
C ALA A 269 -17.48 65.09 -74.95
N THR A 270 -16.36 64.42 -75.22
CA THR A 270 -15.45 64.82 -76.33
C THR A 270 -16.15 64.73 -77.69
N LYS A 271 -16.99 63.71 -77.91
CA LYS A 271 -17.78 63.58 -79.14
C LYS A 271 -18.82 64.69 -79.31
N PHE A 272 -19.51 65.07 -78.22
CA PHE A 272 -20.40 66.24 -78.24
C PHE A 272 -19.62 67.55 -78.46
N THR A 273 -18.40 67.68 -77.93
CA THR A 273 -17.55 68.85 -78.17
C THR A 273 -17.14 68.97 -79.63
N THR A 274 -16.84 67.85 -80.31
CA THR A 274 -16.57 67.83 -81.75
C THR A 274 -17.80 68.24 -82.55
N LEU A 275 -18.99 67.75 -82.16
CA LEU A 275 -20.25 68.17 -82.78
C LEU A 275 -20.49 69.68 -82.64
N ASP A 276 -20.22 70.25 -81.46
CA ASP A 276 -20.32 71.69 -81.22
C ASP A 276 -19.36 72.50 -82.11
N GLN A 277 -18.12 72.02 -82.30
CA GLN A 277 -17.15 72.65 -83.21
C GLN A 277 -17.64 72.64 -84.66
N HIS A 278 -18.21 71.53 -85.13
CA HIS A 278 -18.82 71.46 -86.47
C HIS A 278 -19.98 72.46 -86.62
N PHE A 279 -20.85 72.58 -85.61
CA PHE A 279 -21.91 73.60 -85.63
C PHE A 279 -21.34 75.03 -85.68
N GLU A 280 -20.30 75.33 -84.92
CA GLU A 280 -19.65 76.65 -84.97
C GLU A 280 -19.07 76.98 -86.35
N GLU A 281 -18.43 76.03 -87.02
CA GLU A 281 -17.85 76.24 -88.36
C GLU A 281 -18.92 76.54 -89.40
N ILE A 282 -20.04 75.80 -89.36
CA ILE A 282 -21.20 76.04 -90.22
C ILE A 282 -21.76 77.44 -89.96
N LEU A 283 -21.95 77.82 -88.69
CA LEU A 283 -22.44 79.15 -88.30
C LEU A 283 -21.50 80.27 -88.76
N LYS A 284 -20.18 80.10 -88.60
CA LYS A 284 -19.17 81.08 -89.02
C LYS A 284 -19.23 81.35 -90.53
N LYS A 285 -19.31 80.30 -91.36
CA LYS A 285 -19.43 80.46 -92.82
C LYS A 285 -20.78 81.03 -93.24
N ASN A 286 -21.86 80.65 -92.57
CA ASN A 286 -23.20 81.15 -92.89
C ASN A 286 -23.38 82.64 -92.55
N ARG A 287 -22.60 83.19 -91.60
CA ARG A 287 -22.67 84.63 -91.23
C ARG A 287 -22.46 85.57 -92.41
N PHE A 288 -21.59 85.23 -93.35
CA PHE A 288 -21.34 86.04 -94.55
C PHE A 288 -22.63 86.26 -95.37
N TYR A 289 -23.45 85.21 -95.46
CA TYR A 289 -24.70 85.20 -96.24
C TYR A 289 -25.90 85.74 -95.44
N SER A 290 -25.79 85.81 -94.12
CA SER A 290 -26.80 86.45 -93.26
C SER A 290 -26.76 87.98 -93.27
N ASN A 291 -25.72 88.60 -93.85
CA ASN A 291 -25.56 90.04 -93.89
C ASN A 291 -25.95 90.62 -95.27
N ALA A 292 -27.15 91.23 -95.32
CA ALA A 292 -27.71 91.79 -96.55
C ALA A 292 -26.83 92.86 -97.22
N ASP A 293 -26.05 93.63 -96.45
CA ASP A 293 -25.23 94.73 -96.99
C ASP A 293 -23.92 94.24 -97.61
N VAL A 294 -23.43 93.06 -97.23
CA VAL A 294 -22.25 92.42 -97.84
C VAL A 294 -22.62 91.80 -99.18
N LEU A 295 -23.82 91.22 -99.29
CA LEU A 295 -24.33 90.62 -100.52
C LEU A 295 -24.62 91.68 -101.60
N LYS A 296 -25.22 92.82 -101.25
CA LYS A 296 -25.54 93.93 -102.18
C LYS A 296 -24.32 94.56 -102.89
N ARG A 297 -23.09 94.32 -102.41
CA ARG A 297 -21.84 94.89 -102.97
C ARG A 297 -21.29 94.11 -104.16
N LYS A 298 -21.81 92.91 -104.44
CA LYS A 298 -21.43 92.09 -105.61
C LYS A 298 -22.55 92.14 -106.64
N SER A 299 -22.23 92.03 -107.94
CA SER A 299 -23.26 91.88 -108.98
C SER A 299 -23.99 90.54 -108.80
N PHE A 300 -25.27 90.50 -109.18
CA PHE A 300 -26.12 89.33 -108.99
C PHE A 300 -25.56 88.09 -109.71
N GLU A 301 -25.04 88.23 -110.92
CA GLU A 301 -24.43 87.13 -111.67
C GLU A 301 -23.20 86.54 -110.96
N ASN A 302 -22.46 87.36 -110.21
CA ASN A 302 -21.30 86.91 -109.43
C ASN A 302 -21.68 86.31 -108.05
N LEU A 303 -22.92 86.49 -107.60
CA LEU A 303 -23.44 85.92 -106.35
C LEU A 303 -23.99 84.52 -106.53
N ILE A 304 -24.58 84.21 -107.69
CA ILE A 304 -25.23 82.92 -107.95
C ILE A 304 -24.28 81.73 -107.66
N PRO A 305 -23.06 81.65 -108.23
CA PRO A 305 -22.17 80.52 -107.96
C PRO A 305 -21.73 80.44 -106.49
N SER A 306 -21.62 81.59 -105.82
CA SER A 306 -21.21 81.70 -104.43
C SER A 306 -22.31 81.30 -103.45
N ILE A 307 -23.58 81.50 -103.81
CA ILE A 307 -24.76 81.07 -103.05
C ILE A 307 -25.04 79.59 -103.31
N GLU A 308 -24.95 79.12 -104.55
CA GLU A 308 -25.07 77.70 -104.89
C GLU A 308 -23.99 76.87 -104.20
N ALA A 309 -22.73 77.32 -104.22
CA ALA A 309 -21.64 76.67 -103.47
C ALA A 309 -21.91 76.66 -101.95
N GLN A 310 -22.59 77.68 -101.41
CA GLN A 310 -22.99 77.72 -100.01
C GLN A 310 -24.13 76.75 -99.70
N PHE A 311 -25.11 76.58 -100.60
CA PHE A 311 -26.13 75.55 -100.45
C PHE A 311 -25.52 74.16 -100.49
N SER A 312 -24.61 73.87 -101.43
CA SER A 312 -23.86 72.60 -101.47
C SER A 312 -23.04 72.39 -100.19
N PHE A 313 -22.37 73.43 -99.68
CA PHE A 313 -21.66 73.38 -98.40
C PHE A 313 -22.61 73.06 -97.23
N LEU A 314 -23.78 73.69 -97.16
CA LEU A 314 -24.77 73.42 -96.11
C LEU A 314 -25.35 72.00 -96.20
N ASP A 315 -25.67 71.52 -97.40
CA ASP A 315 -26.22 70.17 -97.62
C ASP A 315 -25.20 69.07 -97.26
N GLU A 316 -23.93 69.24 -97.64
CA GLU A 316 -22.84 68.35 -97.24
C GLU A 316 -22.67 68.35 -95.71
N ASN A 317 -22.63 69.52 -95.08
CA ASN A 317 -22.44 69.62 -93.63
C ASN A 317 -23.65 69.14 -92.82
N ILE A 318 -24.88 69.33 -93.29
CA ILE A 318 -26.08 68.74 -92.68
C ILE A 318 -26.01 67.21 -92.75
N SER A 319 -25.50 66.66 -93.85
CA SER A 319 -25.29 65.21 -93.99
C SER A 319 -24.22 64.69 -93.02
N HIS A 320 -23.12 65.42 -92.86
CA HIS A 320 -22.09 65.13 -91.85
C HIS A 320 -22.62 65.21 -90.42
N LEU A 321 -23.35 66.28 -90.05
CA LEU A 321 -23.99 66.42 -88.73
C LEU A 321 -24.95 65.28 -88.43
N LYS A 322 -25.74 64.84 -89.42
CA LYS A 322 -26.65 63.70 -89.27
C LYS A 322 -25.88 62.40 -89.01
N SER A 323 -24.72 62.23 -89.66
CA SER A 323 -23.80 61.12 -89.41
C SER A 323 -23.22 61.19 -88.00
N ASP A 324 -22.70 62.34 -87.57
CA ASP A 324 -22.11 62.55 -86.24
C ASP A 324 -23.14 62.28 -85.12
N ILE A 325 -24.38 62.76 -85.27
CA ILE A 325 -25.47 62.50 -84.32
C ILE A 325 -25.80 61.00 -84.26
N SER A 326 -25.76 60.29 -85.40
CA SER A 326 -25.99 58.85 -85.43
C SER A 326 -24.86 58.08 -84.74
N GLU A 327 -23.61 58.48 -84.94
CA GLU A 327 -22.43 57.91 -84.28
C GLU A 327 -22.46 58.16 -82.76
N ILE A 328 -22.85 59.36 -82.32
CA ILE A 328 -23.01 59.69 -80.90
C ILE A 328 -24.11 58.84 -80.25
N LYS A 329 -25.24 58.62 -80.93
CA LYS A 329 -26.32 57.75 -80.43
C LYS A 329 -25.87 56.30 -80.27
N GLN A 330 -25.17 55.76 -81.27
CA GLN A 330 -24.63 54.40 -81.19
C GLN A 330 -23.61 54.27 -80.06
N ASN A 331 -22.68 55.22 -79.93
CA ASN A 331 -21.72 55.25 -78.84
C ASN A 331 -22.39 55.36 -77.47
N PHE A 332 -23.48 56.12 -77.34
CA PHE A 332 -24.23 56.21 -76.08
C PHE A 332 -24.81 54.86 -75.67
N ASP A 333 -25.39 54.10 -76.60
CA ASP A 333 -25.93 52.77 -76.33
C ASP A 333 -24.81 51.78 -75.95
N GLU A 334 -23.65 51.85 -76.60
CA GLU A 334 -22.46 51.07 -76.26
C GLU A 334 -21.93 51.42 -74.85
N ILE A 335 -21.84 52.72 -74.52
CA ILE A 335 -21.46 53.21 -73.19
C ILE A 335 -22.44 52.74 -72.12
N LYS A 336 -23.75 52.74 -72.41
CA LYS A 336 -24.78 52.25 -71.47
C LYS A 336 -24.60 50.77 -71.14
N GLN A 337 -24.26 49.96 -72.15
CA GLN A 337 -23.94 48.54 -71.94
C GLN A 337 -22.65 48.35 -71.15
N GLN A 338 -21.60 49.13 -71.45
CA GLN A 338 -20.33 49.09 -70.71
C GLN A 338 -20.50 49.52 -69.25
N ALA A 339 -21.29 50.56 -68.97
CA ALA A 339 -21.61 51.00 -67.61
C ALA A 339 -22.30 49.91 -66.79
N SER A 340 -23.20 49.14 -67.42
CA SER A 340 -23.87 47.99 -66.78
C SER A 340 -22.91 46.83 -66.51
N LYS A 341 -21.92 46.60 -67.39
CA LYS A 341 -20.86 45.61 -67.15
C LYS A 341 -19.97 46.01 -65.97
N ILE A 342 -19.63 47.30 -65.84
CA ILE A 342 -18.86 47.83 -64.70
C ILE A 342 -19.62 47.60 -63.38
N ASP A 343 -20.95 47.80 -63.38
CA ASP A 343 -21.79 47.52 -62.20
C ASP A 343 -21.74 46.04 -61.79
N LEU A 344 -21.83 45.13 -62.76
CA LEU A 344 -21.77 43.69 -62.51
C LEU A 344 -20.38 43.25 -62.04
N GLU A 345 -19.31 43.79 -62.64
CA GLU A 345 -17.93 43.52 -62.23
C GLU A 345 -17.64 44.01 -60.80
N ALA A 346 -18.16 45.18 -60.41
CA ALA A 346 -18.03 45.70 -59.06
C ALA A 346 -18.70 44.77 -58.02
N GLN A 347 -19.91 44.28 -58.33
CA GLN A 347 -20.64 43.33 -57.48
C GLN A 347 -19.88 42.00 -57.33
N ASN A 348 -19.36 41.46 -58.43
CA ASN A 348 -18.60 40.21 -58.40
C ASN A 348 -17.31 40.37 -57.59
N LYS A 349 -16.54 41.45 -57.79
CA LYS A 349 -15.33 41.72 -57.01
C LYS A 349 -15.60 41.81 -55.51
N LEU A 350 -16.68 42.49 -55.11
CA LEU A 350 -17.05 42.63 -53.70
C LEU A 350 -17.48 41.27 -53.10
N LYS A 351 -18.22 40.48 -53.87
CA LYS A 351 -18.62 39.12 -53.48
C LYS A 351 -17.40 38.20 -53.30
N ASP A 352 -16.46 38.21 -54.25
CA ASP A 352 -15.25 37.38 -54.19
C ASP A 352 -14.37 37.75 -52.98
N ILE A 353 -14.24 39.05 -52.66
CA ILE A 353 -13.51 39.53 -51.49
C ILE A 353 -14.18 39.04 -50.20
N LYS A 354 -15.51 39.14 -50.14
CA LYS A 354 -16.29 38.67 -48.99
C LYS A 354 -16.13 37.18 -48.75
N GLU A 355 -16.31 36.36 -49.79
CA GLU A 355 -16.16 34.90 -49.71
C GLU A 355 -14.75 34.51 -49.25
N ASN A 356 -13.71 35.19 -49.74
CA ASN A 356 -12.32 34.95 -49.32
C ASN A 356 -12.07 35.31 -47.84
N LEU A 357 -12.64 36.41 -47.36
CA LEU A 357 -12.52 36.82 -45.95
C LEU A 357 -13.28 35.86 -45.03
N ASP A 358 -14.48 35.43 -45.43
CA ASP A 358 -15.28 34.44 -44.69
C ASP A 358 -14.58 33.08 -44.63
N GLU A 359 -13.97 32.62 -45.73
CA GLU A 359 -13.19 31.37 -45.76
C GLU A 359 -11.97 31.43 -44.82
N LYS A 360 -11.30 32.58 -44.75
CA LYS A 360 -10.18 32.81 -43.81
C LYS A 360 -10.64 32.80 -42.35
N LEU A 361 -11.79 33.40 -42.04
CA LEU A 361 -12.39 33.35 -40.70
C LEU A 361 -12.74 31.92 -40.31
N LEU A 362 -13.39 31.18 -41.20
CA LEU A 362 -13.77 29.80 -40.96
C LEU A 362 -12.54 28.89 -40.74
N THR A 363 -11.48 29.08 -41.54
CA THR A 363 -10.21 28.37 -41.37
C THR A 363 -9.53 28.70 -40.04
N ARG A 364 -9.60 29.95 -39.58
CA ARG A 364 -9.10 30.37 -38.25
C ARG A 364 -9.85 29.63 -37.14
N ASP A 365 -11.18 29.62 -37.19
CA ASP A 365 -12.02 29.03 -36.15
C ASP A 365 -11.84 27.52 -36.04
N GLN A 366 -11.67 26.84 -37.18
CA GLN A 366 -11.30 25.43 -37.21
C GLN A 366 -9.95 25.16 -36.55
N LYS A 367 -8.93 26.02 -36.79
CA LYS A 367 -7.61 25.89 -36.14
C LYS A 367 -7.68 26.13 -34.64
N ILE A 368 -8.43 27.13 -34.19
CA ILE A 368 -8.64 27.40 -32.76
C ILE A 368 -9.31 26.20 -32.10
N SER A 369 -10.40 25.70 -32.68
CA SER A 369 -11.12 24.53 -32.17
C SER A 369 -10.22 23.29 -32.07
N LYS A 370 -9.34 23.09 -33.07
CA LYS A 370 -8.35 22.01 -33.05
C LYS A 370 -7.34 22.18 -31.91
N PHE A 371 -6.80 23.39 -31.71
CA PHE A 371 -5.87 23.67 -30.62
C PHE A 371 -6.52 23.52 -29.24
N GLU A 372 -7.78 23.90 -29.08
CA GLU A 372 -8.53 23.69 -27.84
C GLU A 372 -8.73 22.20 -27.54
N SER A 373 -9.11 21.41 -28.56
CA SER A 373 -9.26 19.96 -28.42
C SER A 373 -7.94 19.26 -28.08
N GLU A 374 -6.85 19.59 -28.78
CA GLU A 374 -5.52 19.04 -28.48
C GLU A 374 -5.01 19.43 -27.08
N LYS A 375 -5.29 20.67 -26.64
CA LYS A 375 -4.96 21.14 -25.29
C LYS A 375 -5.68 20.29 -24.25
N GLU A 376 -6.99 20.12 -24.40
CA GLU A 376 -7.82 19.38 -23.45
C GLU A 376 -7.37 17.91 -23.35
N GLN A 377 -7.11 17.27 -24.49
CA GLN A 377 -6.59 15.90 -24.54
C GLN A 377 -5.27 15.75 -23.77
N LYS A 378 -4.30 16.64 -24.01
CA LYS A 378 -3.00 16.59 -23.31
C LYS A 378 -3.10 16.87 -21.82
N ILE A 379 -3.94 17.83 -21.42
CA ILE A 379 -4.20 18.10 -20.00
C ILE A 379 -4.82 16.87 -19.34
N GLN A 380 -5.78 16.23 -20.01
CA GLN A 380 -6.41 15.00 -19.52
C GLN A 380 -5.40 13.86 -19.38
N GLU A 381 -4.52 13.64 -20.36
CA GLU A 381 -3.47 12.62 -20.30
C GLU A 381 -2.50 12.85 -19.12
N ILE A 382 -2.02 14.08 -18.91
CA ILE A 382 -1.12 14.42 -17.79
C ILE A 382 -1.86 14.26 -16.45
N SER A 383 -3.11 14.71 -16.36
CA SER A 383 -3.92 14.57 -15.14
C SER A 383 -4.20 13.12 -14.80
N GLN A 384 -4.47 12.26 -15.78
CA GLN A 384 -4.65 10.82 -15.57
C GLN A 384 -3.35 10.16 -15.08
N LYS A 385 -2.20 10.49 -15.67
CA LYS A 385 -0.89 9.99 -15.22
C LYS A 385 -0.61 10.40 -13.78
N LYS A 386 -0.88 11.67 -13.43
CA LYS A 386 -0.74 12.20 -12.08
C LYS A 386 -1.60 11.43 -11.08
N GLN A 387 -2.89 11.26 -11.37
CA GLN A 387 -3.81 10.51 -10.51
C GLN A 387 -3.35 9.05 -10.33
N LYS A 388 -2.94 8.38 -11.42
CA LYS A 388 -2.46 6.99 -11.34
C LYS A 388 -1.20 6.86 -10.46
N ILE A 389 -0.27 7.81 -10.52
CA ILE A 389 0.91 7.84 -9.65
C ILE A 389 0.51 8.02 -8.17
N GLU A 390 -0.40 8.95 -7.88
CA GLU A 390 -0.89 9.19 -6.51
C GLU A 390 -1.61 7.96 -5.95
N ASP A 391 -2.45 7.30 -6.75
CA ASP A 391 -3.18 6.09 -6.36
C ASP A 391 -2.23 4.92 -6.06
N LEU A 392 -1.26 4.66 -6.94
CA LEU A 392 -0.25 3.61 -6.73
C LEU A 392 0.61 3.90 -5.50
N PHE A 393 1.00 5.16 -5.28
CA PHE A 393 1.77 5.52 -4.10
C PHE A 393 0.95 5.37 -2.80
N ASN A 394 -0.33 5.69 -2.83
CA ASN A 394 -1.23 5.44 -1.70
C ASN A 394 -1.41 3.94 -1.43
N GLN A 395 -1.46 3.10 -2.46
CA GLN A 395 -1.46 1.65 -2.32
C GLN A 395 -0.17 1.14 -1.65
N ILE A 396 0.99 1.63 -2.09
CA ILE A 396 2.30 1.34 -1.47
C ILE A 396 2.29 1.72 0.02
N LYS A 397 1.81 2.92 0.37
CA LYS A 397 1.69 3.35 1.77
C LYS A 397 0.84 2.39 2.61
N LYS A 398 -0.28 1.92 2.06
CA LYS A 398 -1.16 0.96 2.74
C LYS A 398 -0.47 -0.38 2.99
N ILE A 399 0.19 -0.94 1.97
CA ILE A 399 0.94 -2.22 2.10
C ILE A 399 2.01 -2.10 3.17
N ILE A 400 2.83 -1.05 3.10
CA ILE A 400 3.92 -0.82 4.05
C ILE A 400 3.38 -0.58 5.46
N PHE A 401 2.28 0.16 5.61
CA PHE A 401 1.66 0.38 6.91
C PHE A 401 1.20 -0.94 7.54
N GLN A 402 0.54 -1.80 6.75
CA GLN A 402 0.10 -3.12 7.24
C GLN A 402 1.30 -3.96 7.68
N LYS A 403 2.32 -4.11 6.83
CA LYS A 403 3.52 -4.89 7.14
C LYS A 403 4.28 -4.37 8.37
N LYS A 404 4.31 -3.04 8.57
CA LYS A 404 4.83 -2.43 9.78
C LYS A 404 4.04 -2.85 11.02
N GLN A 405 2.71 -2.83 10.95
CA GLN A 405 1.86 -3.26 12.08
C GLN A 405 2.04 -4.74 12.37
N ASP A 406 2.20 -5.57 11.33
CA ASP A 406 2.46 -7.01 11.49
C ASP A 406 3.76 -7.25 12.27
N CYS A 407 4.88 -6.58 11.92
CA CYS A 407 6.13 -6.67 12.69
C CYS A 407 5.97 -6.26 14.17
N LEU A 408 5.21 -5.19 14.44
CA LEU A 408 4.98 -4.74 15.81
C LEU A 408 4.11 -5.72 16.60
N LYS A 409 3.09 -6.28 15.96
CA LYS A 409 2.22 -7.29 16.56
C LYS A 409 2.99 -8.58 16.85
N GLU A 410 3.83 -9.04 15.92
CA GLU A 410 4.73 -10.18 16.11
C GLU A 410 5.66 -9.96 17.32
N ALA A 411 6.17 -8.74 17.52
CA ALA A 411 7.00 -8.40 18.68
C ALA A 411 6.21 -8.46 19.99
N GLU A 412 4.98 -7.91 20.03
CA GLU A 412 4.12 -7.99 21.21
C GLU A 412 3.66 -9.43 21.49
N ASP A 413 3.40 -10.23 20.46
CA ASP A 413 3.06 -11.63 20.61
C ASP A 413 4.23 -12.45 21.19
N LEU A 414 5.47 -12.14 20.81
CA LEU A 414 6.66 -12.76 21.42
C LEU A 414 6.90 -12.28 22.86
N LYS A 415 6.52 -11.04 23.21
CA LYS A 415 6.58 -10.57 24.60
C LYS A 415 5.66 -11.34 25.55
N LYS A 416 4.54 -11.90 25.05
CA LYS A 416 3.66 -12.78 25.85
C LYS A 416 4.35 -14.06 26.34
N TRP A 417 5.54 -14.38 25.80
CA TRP A 417 6.41 -15.48 26.27
C TRP A 417 7.36 -15.03 27.40
N SER A 418 7.09 -13.88 28.03
CA SER A 418 7.82 -13.35 29.17
C SER A 418 6.87 -12.94 30.29
N LEU A 419 7.36 -12.94 31.52
CA LEU A 419 6.69 -12.43 32.72
C LEU A 419 7.12 -10.99 32.97
N GLU A 420 6.17 -10.13 33.35
CA GLU A 420 6.50 -8.78 33.78
C GLU A 420 7.20 -8.80 35.14
N ASP A 421 8.25 -8.00 35.25
CA ASP A 421 8.96 -7.79 36.51
C ASP A 421 8.01 -7.14 37.50
N ASN A 422 7.80 -7.80 38.63
CA ASN A 422 7.02 -7.30 39.75
C ASN A 422 7.83 -7.45 41.05
N GLU A 423 7.23 -7.12 42.19
CA GLU A 423 7.91 -7.20 43.50
C GLU A 423 8.09 -8.65 44.00
N LYS A 424 7.78 -9.68 43.21
CA LYS A 424 7.98 -11.08 43.61
C LYS A 424 9.48 -11.39 43.76
N GLU A 425 9.79 -12.23 44.75
CA GLU A 425 11.15 -12.62 45.12
C GLU A 425 11.95 -13.24 43.97
N LEU A 426 11.27 -13.89 43.03
CA LEU A 426 11.89 -14.47 41.82
C LEU A 426 12.71 -13.44 41.02
N PHE A 427 12.21 -12.21 40.90
CA PHE A 427 12.81 -11.17 40.07
C PHE A 427 13.81 -10.29 40.83
N ALA A 428 14.03 -10.56 42.12
CA ALA A 428 15.02 -9.86 42.93
C ALA A 428 16.47 -10.10 42.45
N LYS A 429 16.70 -11.20 41.72
CA LYS A 429 17.99 -11.52 41.10
C LYS A 429 17.81 -11.67 39.59
N PRO A 430 18.81 -11.26 38.80
CA PRO A 430 18.70 -11.32 37.34
C PRO A 430 18.63 -12.75 36.81
N ILE A 431 19.35 -13.69 37.43
CA ILE A 431 19.35 -15.09 37.04
C ILE A 431 19.05 -15.93 38.27
N GLN A 432 17.97 -16.70 38.22
CA GLN A 432 17.52 -17.49 39.37
C GLN A 432 16.90 -18.82 38.90
N TRP A 433 17.45 -19.92 39.42
CA TRP A 433 16.81 -21.24 39.29
C TRP A 433 15.64 -21.32 40.26
N ILE A 434 14.51 -21.83 39.75
CA ILE A 434 13.37 -22.31 40.53
C ILE A 434 13.08 -23.75 40.13
N TYR A 435 12.48 -24.49 41.04
CA TYR A 435 12.21 -25.91 40.84
C TYR A 435 10.73 -26.19 41.01
N MET A 436 10.13 -26.81 40.00
CA MET A 436 8.75 -27.30 40.10
C MET A 436 8.78 -28.74 40.63
N PRO A 437 8.25 -29.02 41.84
CA PRO A 437 8.17 -30.39 42.32
C PRO A 437 7.08 -31.16 41.58
N PHE A 438 7.30 -32.46 41.44
CA PHE A 438 6.31 -33.42 40.96
C PHE A 438 6.67 -34.83 41.44
N TYR A 439 5.70 -35.75 41.42
CA TYR A 439 5.98 -37.17 41.64
C TYR A 439 5.88 -37.92 40.32
N ALA A 440 6.79 -38.86 40.11
CA ALA A 440 6.79 -39.76 38.98
C ALA A 440 6.79 -41.21 39.46
N MET A 441 6.09 -42.06 38.72
CA MET A 441 6.04 -43.49 38.94
C MET A 441 6.19 -44.22 37.61
N PHE A 442 7.22 -45.06 37.49
CA PHE A 442 7.39 -45.95 36.35
C PHE A 442 6.74 -47.29 36.65
N ILE A 443 5.92 -47.75 35.70
CA ILE A 443 5.10 -48.95 35.82
C ILE A 443 5.40 -49.85 34.63
N GLU A 444 5.56 -51.13 34.91
CA GLU A 444 5.65 -52.21 33.92
C GLU A 444 4.28 -52.91 33.87
N ASP A 445 3.70 -53.02 32.68
CA ASP A 445 2.62 -53.98 32.40
C ASP A 445 3.24 -55.35 32.14
N GLU A 446 3.08 -56.29 33.08
CA GLU A 446 3.68 -57.62 32.98
C GLU A 446 3.14 -58.45 31.81
N ASP A 447 1.91 -58.17 31.33
CA ASP A 447 1.29 -58.92 30.23
C ASP A 447 1.81 -58.44 28.88
N MET A 448 2.02 -57.12 28.73
CA MET A 448 2.47 -56.49 27.49
C MET A 448 3.99 -56.28 27.42
N MET A 449 4.69 -56.39 28.57
CA MET A 449 6.10 -56.00 28.76
C MET A 449 6.37 -54.55 28.32
N GLU A 450 5.39 -53.67 28.49
CA GLU A 450 5.49 -52.26 28.18
C GLU A 450 5.68 -51.45 29.47
N GLU A 451 6.63 -50.52 29.45
CA GLU A 451 6.89 -49.60 30.54
C GLU A 451 6.32 -48.22 30.21
N TYR A 452 5.61 -47.64 31.16
CA TYR A 452 5.09 -46.28 31.04
C TYR A 452 5.22 -45.51 32.35
N MET A 453 5.14 -44.19 32.25
CA MET A 453 5.28 -43.28 33.37
C MET A 453 3.93 -42.62 33.71
N LYS A 454 3.59 -42.59 35.00
CA LYS A 454 2.55 -41.72 35.54
C LYS A 454 3.19 -40.55 36.30
N ILE A 455 2.65 -39.35 36.11
CA ILE A 455 3.12 -38.11 36.77
C ILE A 455 1.97 -37.43 37.51
N VAL A 456 2.27 -36.93 38.72
CA VAL A 456 1.44 -35.96 39.45
C VAL A 456 2.17 -34.63 39.54
N PHE A 457 1.59 -33.62 38.89
CA PHE A 457 2.05 -32.24 38.88
C PHE A 457 1.48 -31.41 40.04
N PRO A 458 1.84 -30.13 40.17
CA PRO A 458 1.18 -29.22 41.09
C PRO A 458 -0.32 -29.06 40.87
N GLY A 459 -1.08 -28.95 41.97
CA GLY A 459 -2.52 -28.78 41.91
C GLY A 459 -3.20 -28.60 43.26
N TYR A 460 -4.53 -28.67 43.22
CA TYR A 460 -5.42 -28.42 44.33
C TYR A 460 -5.95 -29.71 44.94
N VAL A 461 -5.85 -29.82 46.26
CA VAL A 461 -6.48 -30.86 47.06
C VAL A 461 -7.91 -30.43 47.37
N LEU A 462 -8.86 -31.27 46.98
CA LEU A 462 -10.29 -31.03 47.10
C LEU A 462 -10.80 -31.72 48.38
N VAL A 463 -11.18 -30.91 49.37
CA VAL A 463 -11.66 -31.39 50.67
C VAL A 463 -13.15 -31.74 50.55
N ASN A 464 -13.55 -32.93 51.00
CA ASN A 464 -14.93 -33.46 50.96
C ASN A 464 -15.48 -33.80 49.56
N SER A 465 -14.67 -34.29 48.62
CA SER A 465 -15.23 -34.90 47.41
C SER A 465 -15.86 -36.25 47.75
N LYS A 466 -17.07 -36.51 47.25
CA LYS A 466 -17.81 -37.77 47.51
C LYS A 466 -17.36 -38.92 46.61
N ASP A 467 -16.49 -38.64 45.65
CA ASP A 467 -15.98 -39.58 44.65
C ASP A 467 -14.45 -39.65 44.76
N SER A 468 -13.89 -40.86 44.81
CA SER A 468 -12.43 -41.10 44.88
C SER A 468 -11.63 -40.52 43.71
N SER A 469 -12.29 -40.25 42.57
CA SER A 469 -11.70 -39.58 41.41
C SER A 469 -11.53 -38.07 41.58
N GLY A 470 -12.21 -37.44 42.54
CA GLY A 470 -12.30 -36.00 42.69
C GLY A 470 -11.51 -35.41 43.86
N LEU A 471 -10.49 -36.09 44.40
CA LEU A 471 -9.68 -35.58 45.53
C LEU A 471 -8.63 -34.55 45.10
N TYR A 472 -8.31 -34.50 43.81
CA TYR A 472 -7.23 -33.71 43.26
C TYR A 472 -7.63 -33.13 41.90
N LYS A 473 -7.20 -31.90 41.66
CA LYS A 473 -7.31 -31.23 40.38
C LYS A 473 -6.00 -30.52 40.08
N GLU A 474 -5.40 -30.74 38.92
CA GLU A 474 -4.21 -30.01 38.49
C GLU A 474 -4.42 -28.49 38.55
N ALA A 475 -3.35 -27.74 38.81
CA ALA A 475 -3.42 -26.30 39.01
C ALA A 475 -3.95 -25.54 37.78
N SER A 476 -3.78 -26.11 36.58
CA SER A 476 -4.30 -25.57 35.32
C SER A 476 -4.42 -26.65 34.25
N GLU A 477 -5.17 -26.35 33.19
CA GLU A 477 -5.24 -27.20 31.99
C GLU A 477 -3.87 -27.33 31.28
N ALA A 478 -2.99 -26.34 31.38
CA ALA A 478 -1.66 -26.40 30.81
C ALA A 478 -0.78 -27.49 31.45
N LEU A 479 -0.98 -27.79 32.74
CA LEU A 479 -0.30 -28.91 33.41
C LEU A 479 -0.86 -30.27 33.00
N VAL A 480 -2.16 -30.35 32.70
CA VAL A 480 -2.77 -31.56 32.13
C VAL A 480 -2.16 -31.84 30.77
N GLY A 481 -2.13 -30.83 29.88
CA GLY A 481 -1.51 -30.96 28.56
C GLY A 481 -0.01 -31.24 28.63
N LEU A 482 0.70 -30.71 29.65
CA LEU A 482 2.12 -31.00 29.85
C LEU A 482 2.38 -32.49 30.12
N ARG A 483 1.53 -33.16 30.92
CA ARG A 483 1.66 -34.60 31.19
C ARG A 483 1.61 -35.41 29.89
N ASP A 484 0.61 -35.15 29.05
CA ASP A 484 0.43 -35.86 27.78
C ASP A 484 1.61 -35.59 26.84
N PHE A 485 2.06 -34.32 26.77
CA PHE A 485 3.21 -33.91 25.98
C PHE A 485 4.52 -34.56 26.43
N ILE A 486 4.73 -34.75 27.74
CA ILE A 486 5.93 -35.42 28.27
C ILE A 486 5.93 -36.89 27.92
N ASN A 487 4.78 -37.56 28.06
CA ASN A 487 4.67 -38.98 27.73
C ASN A 487 4.96 -39.21 26.25
N GLU A 488 4.45 -38.35 25.35
CA GLU A 488 4.84 -38.37 23.93
C GLU A 488 6.35 -38.14 23.75
N LYS A 489 6.92 -37.14 24.42
CA LYS A 489 8.35 -36.80 24.30
C LYS A 489 9.29 -37.89 24.80
N ILE A 490 8.91 -38.64 25.84
CA ILE A 490 9.72 -39.71 26.40
C ILE A 490 9.73 -40.94 25.49
N GLU A 491 8.65 -41.19 24.75
CA GLU A 491 8.66 -42.22 23.71
C GLU A 491 9.52 -41.82 22.50
N ASP A 492 9.49 -40.54 22.11
CA ASP A 492 10.21 -40.05 20.93
C ASP A 492 11.70 -39.74 21.17
N ASP A 493 12.09 -39.35 22.39
CA ASP A 493 13.44 -38.89 22.74
C ASP A 493 14.02 -39.70 23.91
N MET A 494 14.85 -40.69 23.56
CA MET A 494 15.53 -41.54 24.55
C MET A 494 16.37 -40.76 25.56
N ARG A 495 16.89 -39.57 25.19
CA ARG A 495 17.70 -38.78 26.12
C ARG A 495 16.82 -38.17 27.21
N ILE A 496 15.62 -37.71 26.84
CA ILE A 496 14.63 -37.23 27.81
C ILE A 496 14.17 -38.39 28.67
N ARG A 497 13.79 -39.53 28.07
CA ARG A 497 13.42 -40.75 28.81
C ARG A 497 14.45 -41.15 29.86
N SER A 498 15.70 -41.30 29.44
CA SER A 498 16.80 -41.69 30.31
C SER A 498 17.02 -40.70 31.46
N ASN A 499 16.76 -39.40 31.28
CA ASN A 499 16.84 -38.41 32.36
C ASN A 499 15.78 -38.66 33.44
N PHE A 500 14.53 -38.92 33.04
CA PHE A 500 13.44 -39.22 33.97
C PHE A 500 13.64 -40.58 34.68
N GLU A 501 14.04 -41.61 33.94
CA GLU A 501 14.33 -42.93 34.50
C GLU A 501 15.49 -42.87 35.50
N PHE A 502 16.64 -42.30 35.09
CA PHE A 502 17.81 -42.20 35.94
C PHE A 502 17.54 -41.37 37.22
N ALA A 503 16.82 -40.25 37.10
CA ALA A 503 16.42 -39.47 38.27
C ALA A 503 15.49 -40.27 39.19
N SER A 504 14.55 -41.02 38.61
CA SER A 504 13.61 -41.85 39.37
C SER A 504 14.31 -43.01 40.06
N GLU A 505 15.24 -43.70 39.40
CA GLU A 505 16.00 -44.81 39.98
C GLU A 505 16.92 -44.38 41.12
N ASN A 506 17.68 -43.28 40.92
CA ASN A 506 18.64 -42.80 41.91
C ASN A 506 18.00 -42.39 43.24
N LYS A 507 16.75 -41.90 43.20
CA LYS A 507 15.97 -41.53 44.38
C LYS A 507 14.66 -42.30 44.46
N ASN A 508 14.72 -43.59 44.14
CA ASN A 508 13.56 -44.46 44.25
C ASN A 508 13.17 -44.65 45.72
N LEU A 509 12.02 -44.11 46.09
CA LEU A 509 11.49 -44.16 47.45
C LEU A 509 11.10 -45.58 47.85
N LEU A 510 10.86 -46.48 46.90
CA LEU A 510 10.61 -47.90 47.17
C LEU A 510 11.84 -48.59 47.79
N ASN A 511 13.04 -48.08 47.55
CA ASN A 511 14.28 -48.60 48.13
C ASN A 511 14.53 -48.07 49.55
N ASP A 512 13.74 -47.11 50.05
CA ASP A 512 13.86 -46.60 51.41
C ASP A 512 13.19 -47.58 52.39
N PRO A 513 13.91 -48.20 53.33
CA PRO A 513 13.34 -49.16 54.28
C PRO A 513 12.30 -48.54 55.22
N THR A 514 12.18 -47.21 55.27
CA THR A 514 11.19 -46.49 56.08
C THR A 514 9.93 -46.09 55.33
N ILE A 515 9.85 -46.34 54.01
CA ILE A 515 8.76 -45.88 53.15
C ILE A 515 7.38 -46.35 53.62
N GLU A 516 7.23 -47.63 53.98
CA GLU A 516 5.96 -48.18 54.47
C GLU A 516 5.49 -47.42 55.73
N LYS A 517 6.41 -47.14 56.65
CA LYS A 517 6.11 -46.40 57.88
C LYS A 517 5.74 -44.93 57.58
N GLN A 518 6.41 -44.30 56.63
CA GLN A 518 6.09 -42.93 56.19
C GLN A 518 4.70 -42.87 55.57
N LEU A 519 4.35 -43.82 54.68
CA LEU A 519 3.04 -43.91 54.06
C LEU A 519 1.91 -44.15 55.08
N GLN A 520 2.12 -45.06 56.04
CA GLN A 520 1.14 -45.29 57.12
C GLN A 520 0.96 -44.06 58.04
N LYS A 521 2.04 -43.31 58.29
CA LYS A 521 1.99 -42.07 59.08
C LYS A 521 1.28 -40.95 58.33
N GLY A 522 1.55 -40.79 57.04
CA GLY A 522 0.88 -39.82 56.19
C GLY A 522 -0.60 -40.14 56.00
N LEU A 523 -0.98 -41.41 55.91
CA LEU A 523 -2.38 -41.84 55.89
C LEU A 523 -3.16 -41.34 57.12
N ALA A 524 -2.57 -41.49 58.31
CA ALA A 524 -3.16 -40.98 59.55
C ALA A 524 -3.30 -39.44 59.54
N MET A 525 -2.33 -38.73 58.93
CA MET A 525 -2.39 -37.26 58.79
C MET A 525 -3.46 -36.81 57.81
N LEU A 526 -3.59 -37.46 56.64
CA LEU A 526 -4.62 -37.16 55.65
C LEU A 526 -6.03 -37.32 56.23
N ARG A 527 -6.24 -38.37 57.04
CA ARG A 527 -7.48 -38.58 57.80
C ARG A 527 -7.73 -37.46 58.80
N ASN A 528 -6.71 -37.08 59.59
CA ASN A 528 -6.84 -35.98 60.57
C ASN A 528 -7.13 -34.62 59.91
N LYS A 529 -6.66 -34.42 58.68
CA LYS A 529 -6.94 -33.23 57.85
C LYS A 529 -8.29 -33.30 57.12
N ASN A 530 -9.07 -34.38 57.30
CA ASN A 530 -10.35 -34.65 56.62
C ASN A 530 -10.25 -34.61 55.08
N ILE A 531 -9.13 -35.09 54.53
CA ILE A 531 -8.92 -35.13 53.07
C ILE A 531 -9.52 -36.42 52.49
N ILE A 532 -9.38 -37.52 53.22
CA ILE A 532 -9.82 -38.86 52.81
C ILE A 532 -10.92 -39.37 53.73
N ASP A 533 -11.84 -40.17 53.18
CA ASP A 533 -12.85 -40.90 53.94
C ASP A 533 -12.39 -42.34 54.25
N GLU A 534 -13.24 -43.11 54.91
CA GLU A 534 -12.93 -44.50 55.29
C GLU A 534 -12.76 -45.43 54.07
N ASN A 535 -13.46 -45.17 52.96
CA ASN A 535 -13.34 -45.97 51.75
C ASN A 535 -11.98 -45.74 51.07
N ILE A 536 -11.57 -44.48 50.97
CA ILE A 536 -10.26 -44.09 50.41
C ILE A 536 -9.14 -44.57 51.33
N ASP A 537 -9.29 -44.49 52.66
CA ASP A 537 -8.30 -45.03 53.61
C ASP A 537 -8.06 -46.53 53.37
N GLN A 538 -9.13 -47.31 53.21
CA GLN A 538 -9.02 -48.74 52.90
C GLN A 538 -8.36 -49.00 51.55
N ALA A 539 -8.68 -48.22 50.52
CA ALA A 539 -8.05 -48.31 49.20
C ALA A 539 -6.54 -48.05 49.28
N ILE A 540 -6.12 -46.97 49.95
CA ILE A 540 -4.70 -46.64 50.11
C ILE A 540 -3.96 -47.75 50.88
N ARG A 541 -4.57 -48.32 51.94
CA ARG A 541 -3.96 -49.46 52.66
C ARG A 541 -3.78 -50.68 51.77
N ALA A 542 -4.75 -50.96 50.90
CA ALA A 542 -4.65 -52.06 49.95
C ALA A 542 -3.50 -51.83 48.96
N ASP A 543 -3.38 -50.61 48.43
CA ASP A 543 -2.29 -50.22 47.52
C ASP A 543 -0.92 -50.35 48.19
N ILE A 544 -0.77 -49.85 49.43
CA ILE A 544 0.48 -49.99 50.20
C ILE A 544 0.84 -51.46 50.37
N ASN A 545 -0.08 -52.31 50.84
CA ASN A 545 0.19 -53.73 51.06
C ASN A 545 0.49 -54.50 49.77
N LYS A 546 -0.07 -54.06 48.64
CA LYS A 546 0.12 -54.69 47.33
C LYS A 546 1.49 -54.36 46.76
N TYR A 547 1.88 -53.09 46.81
CA TYR A 547 3.00 -52.55 46.04
C TYR A 547 4.25 -52.20 46.86
N ILE A 548 4.14 -52.05 48.17
CA ILE A 548 5.26 -51.81 49.08
C ILE A 548 5.55 -53.12 49.82
N LYS A 549 6.70 -53.75 49.56
CA LYS A 549 7.12 -55.02 50.16
C LYS A 549 8.57 -55.01 50.61
#